data_AF-A0AAD6JSA6-F1
#
_entry.id   AF-A0AAD6JSA6-F1
#
_cell.length_a   1.000
_cell.length_b   1.000
_cell.length_c   1.000
_cell.angle_alpha   90.00
_cell.angle_beta   90.00
_cell.angle_gamma   90.00
#
_symmetry.space_group_name_H-M   'P 1'
#
loop_
_entity.id
_entity.type
_entity.pdbx_description
1 polymer ?
#
loop_
_entity_poly.entity_id
_entity_poly.type
_entity_poly.pdbx_seq_one_letter_code
_entity_poly.pdbx_strand_id
1 'polypeptide(L)'
;MGCTAQVWLEAQLDQYGKMKFWADSDSEITRGFCYCLIWVLDGATPDEVLKVTTEDLTALNVGLPVGARSRVNTWHNVLVSMQKRARILVAERDGKKDFDPFPSLVISSDGIQAKGSYAEAQARYLFPDESKVQELVKELKEKKIGVVAHFYMDPEVQGVLTAAQKHWPHIHISDSLVMADSAVKMAEAGCKFITVLGVDFMSENVRAILDQAGFGEVGVYRMSNERIGCSLAEAASTPAYMNYLGAASGSPPSLHVIYINTSLETKAYAHELVPTITCTSSNVVQTILQAFAQIPDLNVWYGPDSYMGANISKLFQQMTMMSDEEIAEIHPAHNGDSIRSLLPRLHYYQDGTCIVHHLFGHEVVEKINEMYCDAFLTAHLEVPGEMFSLAMEAKRRGMGVVGSTQNILDFIKQRVQEALDRDVNDHLRFVLGTESGMVTSIVAAVRHLLLSTKSSEKAKGEC
;
A
#
# COMPACT_ATOMS: atom_id res chain seq x y z
N MET A 1 13.66 6.56 12.55
CA MET A 1 14.18 5.45 13.36
C MET A 1 13.35 5.31 14.62
N GLY A 2 12.55 4.26 14.76
CA GLY A 2 11.80 3.95 15.96
C GLY A 2 11.79 2.44 16.12
N CYS A 3 12.60 1.92 17.05
CA CYS A 3 12.65 0.49 17.35
C CYS A 3 11.38 0.14 18.13
N THR A 4 10.47 -0.63 17.54
CA THR A 4 9.26 -1.12 18.19
C THR A 4 9.59 -2.26 19.13
N ALA A 5 9.60 -2.03 20.46
CA ALA A 5 9.78 -3.09 21.45
C ALA A 5 8.72 -4.19 21.31
N GLN A 6 9.10 -5.44 21.54
CA GLN A 6 8.17 -6.58 21.52
C GLN A 6 7.41 -6.64 22.85
N VAL A 7 6.12 -6.97 22.79
CA VAL A 7 5.25 -7.09 23.97
C VAL A 7 4.53 -8.43 23.94
N TRP A 8 4.70 -9.20 25.00
CA TRP A 8 3.92 -10.40 25.28
C TRP A 8 2.74 -10.00 26.16
N LEU A 9 1.52 -10.36 25.75
CA LEU A 9 0.30 -9.99 26.45
C LEU A 9 -0.67 -11.17 26.51
N GLU A 10 -1.07 -11.51 27.73
CA GLU A 10 -2.11 -12.48 28.04
C GLU A 10 -3.28 -11.78 28.74
N ALA A 11 -4.51 -12.22 28.45
CA ALA A 11 -5.70 -11.73 29.12
C ALA A 11 -6.68 -12.87 29.37
N GLN A 12 -7.41 -12.79 30.48
CA GLN A 12 -8.47 -13.74 30.83
C GLN A 12 -9.66 -13.01 31.48
N LEU A 13 -10.85 -13.62 31.41
CA LEU A 13 -12.00 -13.20 32.20
C LEU A 13 -12.03 -13.98 33.51
N ASP A 14 -12.16 -13.28 34.63
CA ASP A 14 -12.41 -13.92 35.91
C ASP A 14 -13.86 -14.40 36.06
N GLN A 15 -14.15 -15.10 37.16
CA GLN A 15 -15.48 -15.62 37.47
C GLN A 15 -16.58 -14.54 37.63
N TYR A 16 -16.20 -13.28 37.75
CA TYR A 16 -17.11 -12.13 37.85
C TYR A 16 -17.21 -11.33 36.55
N GLY A 17 -16.60 -11.81 35.46
CA GLY A 17 -16.60 -11.15 34.17
C GLY A 17 -15.68 -9.92 34.09
N LYS A 18 -14.67 -9.83 34.97
CA LYS A 18 -13.65 -8.78 34.94
C LYS A 18 -12.38 -9.26 34.24
N MET A 19 -11.68 -8.32 33.63
CA MET A 19 -10.44 -8.57 32.88
C MET A 19 -9.27 -8.79 33.83
N LYS A 20 -8.47 -9.81 33.53
CA LYS A 20 -7.15 -10.04 34.11
C LYS A 20 -6.09 -9.96 33.04
N PHE A 21 -5.03 -9.17 33.25
CA PHE A 21 -3.96 -8.95 32.27
C PHE A 21 -2.58 -9.31 32.83
N TRP A 22 -1.76 -9.94 31.98
CA TRP A 22 -0.34 -10.14 32.21
C TRP A 22 0.42 -9.69 30.97
N ALA A 23 1.48 -8.91 31.14
CA ALA A 23 2.29 -8.47 30.02
C ALA A 23 3.76 -8.30 30.39
N ASP A 24 4.63 -8.53 29.42
CA ASP A 24 6.08 -8.37 29.52
C ASP A 24 6.66 -7.80 28.21
N SER A 25 7.90 -7.30 28.24
CA SER A 25 8.57 -6.74 27.07
C SER A 25 10.09 -6.86 27.13
N ASP A 26 10.71 -6.99 25.95
CA ASP A 26 12.16 -6.98 25.74
C ASP A 26 12.80 -5.62 26.05
N SER A 27 12.01 -4.57 26.23
CA SER A 27 12.42 -3.24 26.64
C SER A 27 11.99 -2.95 28.08
N GLU A 28 12.94 -2.58 28.93
CA GLU A 28 12.69 -2.15 30.33
C GLU A 28 11.63 -1.04 30.41
N ILE A 29 11.70 -0.07 29.49
CA ILE A 29 10.76 1.05 29.44
C ILE A 29 9.37 0.56 29.06
N THR A 30 9.28 -0.31 28.05
CA THR A 30 8.01 -0.86 27.57
C THR A 30 7.37 -1.78 28.62
N ARG A 31 8.17 -2.57 29.33
CA ARG A 31 7.69 -3.38 30.47
C ARG A 31 7.13 -2.50 31.58
N GLY A 32 7.78 -1.39 31.90
CA GLY A 32 7.24 -0.38 32.82
C GLY A 32 5.88 0.14 32.37
N PHE A 33 5.72 0.47 31.09
CA PHE A 33 4.44 0.90 30.52
C PHE A 33 3.36 -0.18 30.57
N CYS A 34 3.72 -1.44 30.27
CA CYS A 34 2.83 -2.57 30.39
C CYS A 34 2.29 -2.69 31.83
N TYR A 35 3.16 -2.55 32.84
CA TYR A 35 2.75 -2.60 34.24
C TYR A 35 1.80 -1.46 34.62
N CYS A 36 2.03 -0.25 34.12
CA CYS A 36 1.10 0.87 34.34
C CYS A 36 -0.28 0.60 33.73
N LEU A 37 -0.35 0.10 32.50
CA LEU A 37 -1.62 -0.24 31.85
C LEU A 37 -2.34 -1.38 32.58
N ILE A 38 -1.62 -2.43 33.01
CA ILE A 38 -2.20 -3.49 33.83
C ILE A 38 -2.75 -2.90 35.13
N TRP A 39 -2.01 -2.01 35.81
CA TRP A 39 -2.47 -1.40 37.05
C TRP A 39 -3.77 -0.60 36.89
N VAL A 40 -3.99 0.02 35.72
CA VAL A 40 -5.21 0.78 35.41
C VAL A 40 -6.37 -0.13 34.98
N LEU A 41 -6.09 -1.17 34.20
CA LEU A 41 -7.11 -1.97 33.49
C LEU A 41 -7.44 -3.31 34.17
N ASP A 42 -6.57 -3.84 35.03
CA ASP A 42 -6.79 -5.11 35.72
C ASP A 42 -7.97 -5.00 36.70
N GLY A 43 -8.94 -5.90 36.58
CA GLY A 43 -10.18 -5.88 37.37
C GLY A 43 -11.29 -4.97 36.83
N ALA A 44 -11.07 -4.30 35.69
CA ALA A 44 -12.11 -3.57 34.95
C ALA A 44 -12.99 -4.54 34.14
N THR A 45 -14.21 -4.13 33.81
CA THR A 45 -15.06 -4.85 32.86
C THR A 45 -14.55 -4.68 31.42
N PRO A 46 -14.85 -5.61 30.50
CA PRO A 46 -14.47 -5.45 29.10
C PRO A 46 -14.95 -4.13 28.48
N ASP A 47 -16.18 -3.71 28.77
CA ASP A 47 -16.74 -2.46 28.25
C ASP A 47 -15.98 -1.22 28.74
N GLU A 48 -15.47 -1.25 29.98
CA GLU A 48 -14.61 -0.19 30.51
C GLU A 48 -13.26 -0.16 29.80
N VAL A 49 -12.63 -1.32 29.59
CA VAL A 49 -11.35 -1.43 28.85
C VAL A 49 -11.49 -0.91 27.41
N LEU A 50 -12.61 -1.23 26.75
CA LEU A 50 -12.87 -0.81 25.36
C LEU A 50 -13.19 0.68 25.21
N LYS A 51 -13.61 1.35 26.29
CA LYS A 51 -13.89 2.80 26.29
C LYS A 51 -12.65 3.66 26.51
N VAL A 52 -11.55 3.09 27.00
CA VAL A 52 -10.30 3.84 27.23
C VAL A 52 -9.74 4.33 25.90
N THR A 53 -9.50 5.62 25.80
CA THR A 53 -8.88 6.25 24.63
C THR A 53 -7.42 6.60 24.90
N THR A 54 -6.68 6.92 23.84
CA THR A 54 -5.33 7.49 23.93
C THR A 54 -5.29 8.82 24.64
N GLU A 55 -6.34 9.61 24.48
CA GLU A 55 -6.46 10.93 25.08
C GLU A 55 -6.54 10.81 26.61
N ASP A 56 -7.26 9.79 27.11
CA ASP A 56 -7.28 9.45 28.53
C ASP A 56 -5.89 9.08 29.06
N LEU A 57 -5.09 8.39 28.24
CA LEU A 57 -3.70 8.02 28.59
C LEU A 57 -2.75 9.22 28.56
N THR A 58 -2.96 10.19 27.67
CA THR A 58 -2.14 11.40 27.64
C THR A 58 -2.27 12.25 28.91
N ALA A 59 -3.44 12.22 29.57
CA ALA A 59 -3.65 12.87 30.86
C ALA A 59 -2.90 12.19 32.02
N LEU A 60 -2.60 10.89 31.90
CA LEU A 60 -1.82 10.12 32.87
C LEU A 60 -0.30 10.35 32.75
N ASN A 61 0.15 11.05 31.71
CA ASN A 61 1.57 11.23 31.39
C ASN A 61 2.27 12.30 32.28
N VAL A 62 1.88 12.39 33.55
CA VAL A 62 2.38 13.36 34.54
C VAL A 62 3.88 13.14 34.75
N GLY A 63 4.71 14.01 34.15
CA GLY A 63 6.13 14.17 34.52
C GLY A 63 7.20 13.72 33.52
N LEU A 64 6.87 13.32 32.29
CA LEU A 64 7.88 12.98 31.26
C LEU A 64 7.88 14.02 30.12
N PRO A 65 9.06 14.54 29.70
CA PRO A 65 9.13 15.55 28.64
C PRO A 65 8.52 15.04 27.33
N VAL A 66 7.79 15.93 26.65
CA VAL A 66 7.06 15.76 25.37
C VAL A 66 7.98 15.37 24.18
N GLY A 67 9.28 15.17 24.41
CA GLY A 67 10.28 14.88 23.39
C GLY A 67 10.60 13.40 23.21
N ALA A 68 9.67 12.61 22.67
CA ALA A 68 9.96 11.46 21.80
C ALA A 68 8.65 10.82 21.32
N ARG A 69 8.18 11.21 20.12
CA ARG A 69 7.01 10.61 19.43
C ARG A 69 7.03 9.07 19.41
N SER A 70 8.22 8.46 19.47
CA SER A 70 8.42 7.00 19.55
C SER A 70 7.89 6.33 20.83
N ARG A 71 7.83 7.02 21.98
CA ARG A 71 7.45 6.41 23.27
C ARG A 71 5.95 6.44 23.53
N VAL A 72 5.26 7.46 23.03
CA VAL A 72 3.78 7.59 23.08
C VAL A 72 3.11 6.51 22.21
N ASN A 73 3.74 6.16 21.08
CA ASN A 73 3.27 5.09 20.22
C ASN A 73 3.27 3.71 20.91
N THR A 74 4.19 3.47 21.85
CA THR A 74 4.26 2.21 22.61
C THR A 74 3.06 2.02 23.52
N TRP A 75 2.65 3.04 24.29
CA TRP A 75 1.45 2.99 25.15
C TRP A 75 0.22 2.58 24.37
N HIS A 76 0.04 3.23 23.23
CA HIS A 76 -1.13 3.01 22.40
C HIS A 76 -1.17 1.61 21.80
N ASN A 77 -0.04 1.11 21.28
CA ASN A 77 0.02 -0.23 20.70
C ASN A 77 -0.30 -1.33 21.73
N VAL A 78 0.15 -1.16 22.98
CA VAL A 78 -0.17 -2.09 24.08
C VAL A 78 -1.65 -2.00 24.47
N LEU A 79 -2.21 -0.80 24.62
CA LEU A 79 -3.64 -0.61 24.91
C LEU A 79 -4.52 -1.27 23.84
N VAL A 80 -4.22 -1.02 22.55
CA VAL A 80 -4.96 -1.61 21.43
C VAL A 80 -4.90 -3.14 21.46
N SER A 81 -3.74 -3.71 21.82
CA SER A 81 -3.59 -5.15 21.98
C SER A 81 -4.43 -5.70 23.16
N MET A 82 -4.49 -4.98 24.28
CA MET A 82 -5.36 -5.31 25.42
C MET A 82 -6.85 -5.26 25.06
N GLN A 83 -7.26 -4.22 24.34
CA GLN A 83 -8.64 -4.07 23.86
C GLN A 83 -9.03 -5.20 22.91
N LYS A 84 -8.14 -5.59 21.98
CA LYS A 84 -8.38 -6.76 21.12
C LYS A 84 -8.63 -8.04 21.92
N ARG A 85 -7.80 -8.32 22.93
CA ARG A 85 -7.98 -9.50 23.79
C ARG A 85 -9.31 -9.44 24.55
N ALA A 86 -9.70 -8.26 25.04
CA ALA A 86 -11.00 -8.06 25.67
C ALA A 86 -12.16 -8.36 24.70
N ARG A 87 -12.10 -7.88 23.45
CA ARG A 87 -13.13 -8.19 22.42
C ARG A 87 -13.26 -9.68 22.17
N ILE A 88 -12.14 -10.40 22.02
CA ILE A 88 -12.14 -11.85 21.80
C ILE A 88 -12.82 -12.58 22.96
N LEU A 89 -12.46 -12.25 24.20
CA LEU A 89 -13.05 -12.89 25.39
C LEU A 89 -14.54 -12.57 25.55
N VAL A 90 -14.97 -11.35 25.19
CA VAL A 90 -16.41 -10.98 25.17
C VAL A 90 -17.16 -11.78 24.11
N ALA A 91 -16.61 -11.93 22.91
CA ALA A 91 -17.23 -12.71 21.85
C ALA A 91 -17.35 -14.20 22.23
N GLU A 92 -16.31 -14.77 22.87
CA GLU A 92 -16.32 -16.13 23.42
C GLU A 92 -17.39 -16.29 24.50
N ARG A 93 -17.50 -15.33 25.43
CA ARG A 93 -18.53 -15.31 26.49
C ARG A 93 -19.95 -15.28 25.91
N ASP A 94 -20.17 -14.46 24.90
CA ASP A 94 -21.49 -14.23 24.31
C ASP A 94 -21.89 -15.34 23.31
N GLY A 95 -21.07 -16.39 23.15
CA GLY A 95 -21.33 -17.50 22.24
C GLY A 95 -21.32 -17.08 20.76
N LYS A 96 -20.82 -15.88 20.44
CA LYS A 96 -20.60 -15.41 19.07
C LYS A 96 -19.39 -16.14 18.50
N LYS A 97 -19.62 -17.35 17.99
CA LYS A 97 -18.60 -18.12 17.27
C LYS A 97 -18.46 -17.61 15.83
N ASP A 98 -17.19 -17.49 15.46
CA ASP A 98 -16.64 -17.34 14.13
C ASP A 98 -16.78 -15.94 13.50
N PHE A 99 -15.87 -15.06 13.91
CA PHE A 99 -15.37 -14.07 12.97
C PHE A 99 -14.62 -14.82 11.86
N ASP A 100 -15.12 -14.74 10.62
CA ASP A 100 -14.39 -15.28 9.48
C ASP A 100 -13.10 -14.46 9.31
N PRO A 101 -11.90 -15.01 9.50
CA PRO A 101 -10.67 -14.23 9.35
C PRO A 101 -10.50 -13.75 7.91
N PHE A 102 -9.62 -12.77 7.68
CA PHE A 102 -9.23 -12.47 6.31
C PHE A 102 -8.46 -13.67 5.74
N PRO A 103 -8.61 -13.97 4.45
CA PRO A 103 -7.70 -14.89 3.78
C PRO A 103 -6.26 -14.43 4.00
N SER A 104 -5.39 -15.35 4.41
CA SER A 104 -4.03 -14.99 4.84
C SER A 104 -3.00 -16.01 4.40
N LEU A 105 -1.78 -15.51 4.14
CA LEU A 105 -0.60 -16.32 3.92
C LEU A 105 0.36 -16.14 5.09
N VAL A 106 0.75 -17.25 5.71
CA VAL A 106 1.81 -17.29 6.71
C VAL A 106 3.09 -17.70 5.99
N ILE A 107 4.08 -16.82 5.99
CA ILE A 107 5.37 -17.04 5.37
C ILE A 107 6.38 -17.28 6.48
N SER A 108 7.07 -18.42 6.45
CA SER A 108 8.16 -18.74 7.35
C SER A 108 9.41 -19.16 6.57
N SER A 109 10.51 -19.32 7.28
CA SER A 109 11.75 -19.83 6.69
C SER A 109 11.65 -21.31 6.26
N ASP A 110 10.58 -22.01 6.67
CA ASP A 110 10.34 -23.42 6.37
C ASP A 110 9.26 -23.63 5.29
N GLY A 111 8.50 -22.59 4.95
CA GLY A 111 7.48 -22.70 3.90
C GLY A 111 6.43 -21.60 3.91
N ILE A 112 5.34 -21.85 3.19
CA ILE A 112 4.17 -20.97 3.12
C ILE A 112 2.94 -21.79 3.49
N GLN A 113 2.11 -21.27 4.39
CA GLN A 113 0.82 -21.84 4.73
C GLN A 113 -0.28 -20.86 4.36
N ALA A 114 -1.29 -21.32 3.64
CA ALA A 114 -2.45 -20.52 3.28
C ALA A 114 -3.63 -20.83 4.21
N LYS A 115 -4.40 -19.81 4.55
CA LYS A 115 -5.63 -19.93 5.35
C LYS A 115 -6.77 -19.22 4.62
N GLY A 116 -7.84 -19.97 4.35
CA GLY A 116 -9.00 -19.49 3.61
C GLY A 116 -8.88 -19.78 2.11
N SER A 117 -10.02 -20.05 1.47
CA SER A 117 -10.10 -20.52 0.07
C SER A 117 -9.38 -19.60 -0.93
N TYR A 118 -9.49 -18.28 -0.72
CA TYR A 118 -8.82 -17.29 -1.56
C TYR A 118 -7.29 -17.37 -1.47
N ALA A 119 -6.74 -17.42 -0.26
CA ALA A 119 -5.29 -17.53 -0.04
C ALA A 119 -4.75 -18.90 -0.50
N GLU A 120 -5.53 -19.96 -0.35
CA GLU A 120 -5.17 -21.30 -0.85
C GLU A 120 -5.07 -21.33 -2.37
N ALA A 121 -5.98 -20.64 -3.08
CA ALA A 121 -5.89 -20.47 -4.52
C ALA A 121 -4.61 -19.71 -4.90
N GLN A 122 -4.34 -18.58 -4.25
CA GLN A 122 -3.10 -17.81 -4.49
C GLN A 122 -1.84 -18.64 -4.25
N ALA A 123 -1.81 -19.44 -3.18
CA ALA A 123 -0.64 -20.23 -2.81
C ALA A 123 -0.29 -21.33 -3.83
N ARG A 124 -1.28 -21.91 -4.53
CA ARG A 124 -1.04 -22.88 -5.61
C ARG A 124 -0.22 -22.28 -6.75
N TYR A 125 -0.38 -20.99 -7.00
CA TYR A 125 0.26 -20.30 -8.11
C TYR A 125 1.63 -19.73 -7.77
N LEU A 126 2.02 -19.70 -6.50
CA LEU A 126 3.38 -19.34 -6.09
C LEU A 126 4.44 -20.32 -6.62
N PHE A 127 4.02 -21.56 -6.91
CA PHE A 127 4.85 -22.62 -7.49
C PHE A 127 4.17 -23.18 -8.74
N PRO A 128 4.25 -22.46 -9.87
CA PRO A 128 3.63 -22.91 -11.12
C PRO A 128 4.28 -24.20 -11.64
N ASP A 129 3.56 -24.90 -12.53
CA ASP A 129 4.07 -26.07 -13.24
C ASP A 129 5.30 -25.71 -14.09
N GLU A 130 6.46 -26.24 -13.71
CA GLU A 130 7.74 -25.99 -14.35
C GLU A 130 7.72 -26.35 -15.84
N SER A 131 6.98 -27.38 -16.26
CA SER A 131 6.87 -27.76 -17.67
C SER A 131 6.24 -26.65 -18.51
N LYS A 132 5.17 -26.03 -17.99
CA LYS A 132 4.49 -24.91 -18.66
C LYS A 132 5.35 -23.65 -18.69
N VAL A 133 6.09 -23.39 -17.60
CA VAL A 133 7.04 -22.27 -17.52
C VAL A 133 8.13 -22.42 -18.58
N GLN A 134 8.72 -23.61 -18.74
CA GLN A 134 9.75 -23.84 -19.73
C GLN A 134 9.22 -23.75 -21.17
N GLU A 135 8.00 -24.24 -21.43
CA GLU A 135 7.34 -24.08 -22.73
C GLU A 135 7.14 -22.60 -23.09
N LEU A 136 6.60 -21.80 -22.16
CA LEU A 136 6.47 -20.35 -22.34
C LEU A 136 7.82 -19.69 -22.61
N VAL A 137 8.83 -19.96 -21.78
CA VAL A 137 10.17 -19.37 -21.92
C VAL A 137 10.79 -19.71 -23.28
N LYS A 138 10.61 -20.94 -23.77
CA LYS A 138 11.08 -21.35 -25.08
C LYS A 138 10.48 -20.49 -26.18
N GLU A 139 9.15 -20.32 -26.18
CA GLU A 139 8.45 -19.50 -27.17
C GLU A 139 8.89 -18.03 -27.10
N LEU A 140 9.01 -17.47 -25.88
CA LEU A 140 9.48 -16.09 -25.67
C LEU A 140 10.89 -15.88 -26.22
N LYS A 141 11.80 -16.83 -26.01
CA LYS A 141 13.19 -16.78 -26.52
C LYS A 141 13.24 -16.87 -28.03
N GLU A 142 12.59 -17.89 -28.60
CA GLU A 142 12.62 -18.17 -30.05
C GLU A 142 12.06 -16.98 -30.85
N LYS A 143 10.99 -16.37 -30.36
CA LYS A 143 10.33 -15.22 -31.00
C LYS A 143 10.85 -13.86 -30.54
N LYS A 144 11.81 -13.83 -29.61
CA LYS A 144 12.38 -12.60 -29.01
C LYS A 144 11.31 -11.67 -28.44
N ILE A 145 10.41 -12.21 -27.63
CA ILE A 145 9.29 -11.49 -27.04
C ILE A 145 9.67 -11.00 -25.63
N GLY A 146 9.59 -9.70 -25.39
CA GLY A 146 9.60 -9.14 -24.04
C GLY A 146 8.19 -9.14 -23.45
N VAL A 147 8.06 -9.29 -22.14
CA VAL A 147 6.77 -9.28 -21.44
C VAL A 147 6.79 -8.21 -20.37
N VAL A 148 5.84 -7.29 -20.44
CA VAL A 148 5.58 -6.33 -19.36
C VAL A 148 4.18 -6.60 -18.81
N ALA A 149 4.07 -6.72 -17.50
CA ALA A 149 2.83 -7.07 -16.81
C ALA A 149 2.54 -6.13 -15.66
N HIS A 150 1.27 -5.82 -15.44
CA HIS A 150 0.85 -5.04 -14.29
C HIS A 150 0.78 -5.90 -13.03
N PHE A 151 0.92 -5.30 -11.85
CA PHE A 151 0.63 -5.96 -10.56
C PHE A 151 -0.82 -6.43 -10.41
N TYR A 152 -1.71 -6.02 -11.31
CA TYR A 152 -3.14 -6.39 -11.29
C TYR A 152 -3.41 -7.75 -11.93
N MET A 153 -2.40 -8.38 -12.54
CA MET A 153 -2.58 -9.68 -13.17
C MET A 153 -2.98 -10.76 -12.17
N ASP A 154 -3.78 -11.71 -12.63
CA ASP A 154 -4.20 -12.85 -11.82
C ASP A 154 -3.00 -13.57 -11.17
N PRO A 155 -3.11 -14.04 -9.91
CA PRO A 155 -2.05 -14.77 -9.22
C PRO A 155 -1.44 -15.92 -10.03
N GLU A 156 -2.23 -16.64 -10.84
CA GLU A 156 -1.76 -17.68 -11.75
C GLU A 156 -0.74 -17.14 -12.76
N VAL A 157 -1.10 -16.05 -13.43
CA VAL A 157 -0.25 -15.41 -14.43
C VAL A 157 1.02 -14.84 -13.78
N GLN A 158 0.89 -14.17 -12.64
CA GLN A 158 2.05 -13.63 -11.92
C GLN A 158 3.01 -14.71 -11.48
N GLY A 159 2.50 -15.84 -10.98
CA GLY A 159 3.29 -17.01 -10.61
C GLY A 159 4.15 -17.50 -11.76
N VAL A 160 3.52 -17.75 -12.92
CA VAL A 160 4.19 -18.22 -14.13
C VAL A 160 5.23 -17.21 -14.62
N LEU A 161 4.91 -15.92 -14.67
CA LEU A 161 5.84 -14.87 -15.12
C LEU A 161 7.04 -14.72 -14.18
N THR A 162 6.82 -14.78 -12.87
CA THR A 162 7.89 -14.71 -11.87
C THR A 162 8.84 -15.89 -11.99
N ALA A 163 8.32 -17.10 -12.22
CA ALA A 163 9.14 -18.28 -12.47
C ALA A 163 9.91 -18.16 -13.80
N ALA A 164 9.23 -17.73 -14.87
CA ALA A 164 9.82 -17.55 -16.20
C ALA A 164 10.95 -16.51 -16.23
N GLN A 165 10.86 -15.46 -15.41
CA GLN A 165 11.86 -14.39 -15.33
C GLN A 165 13.27 -14.91 -15.00
N LYS A 166 13.37 -16.02 -14.25
CA LYS A 166 14.66 -16.67 -13.93
C LYS A 166 15.38 -17.21 -15.18
N HIS A 167 14.62 -17.54 -16.21
CA HIS A 167 15.13 -18.15 -17.43
C HIS A 167 15.10 -17.19 -18.62
N TRP A 168 14.30 -16.12 -18.55
CA TRP A 168 14.20 -15.08 -19.57
C TRP A 168 14.18 -13.68 -18.90
N PRO A 169 15.27 -12.90 -19.03
CA PRO A 169 15.41 -11.64 -18.29
C PRO A 169 14.50 -10.52 -18.80
N HIS A 170 13.87 -10.68 -19.97
CA HIS A 170 12.98 -9.70 -20.59
C HIS A 170 11.52 -9.90 -20.15
N ILE A 171 11.31 -10.16 -18.86
CA ILE A 171 10.00 -10.19 -18.20
C ILE A 171 10.04 -9.18 -17.06
N HIS A 172 9.06 -8.28 -16.99
CA HIS A 172 8.97 -7.29 -15.93
C HIS A 172 7.54 -7.14 -15.42
N ILE A 173 7.34 -7.25 -14.11
CA ILE A 173 6.06 -7.07 -13.43
C ILE A 173 6.18 -5.77 -12.61
N SER A 174 5.36 -4.77 -12.91
CA SER A 174 5.49 -3.44 -12.30
C SER A 174 4.22 -2.59 -12.43
N ASP A 175 4.26 -1.36 -11.89
CA ASP A 175 3.28 -0.32 -12.18
C ASP A 175 3.38 0.17 -13.65
N SER A 176 2.32 0.83 -14.11
CA SER A 176 2.13 1.26 -15.51
C SER A 176 3.27 2.11 -16.12
N LEU A 177 3.88 3.03 -15.36
CA LEU A 177 5.00 3.84 -15.89
C LEU A 177 6.24 2.98 -16.15
N VAL A 178 6.58 2.14 -15.17
CA VAL A 178 7.78 1.29 -15.20
C VAL A 178 7.67 0.22 -16.31
N MET A 179 6.45 -0.19 -16.67
CA MET A 179 6.21 -1.09 -17.79
C MET A 179 6.72 -0.51 -19.11
N ALA A 180 6.43 0.78 -19.39
CA ALA A 180 6.85 1.42 -20.63
C ALA A 180 8.38 1.58 -20.71
N ASP A 181 9.02 2.04 -19.63
CA ASP A 181 10.48 2.15 -19.56
C ASP A 181 11.17 0.79 -19.71
N SER A 182 10.58 -0.26 -19.13
CA SER A 182 11.10 -1.62 -19.24
C SER A 182 10.96 -2.16 -20.66
N ALA A 183 9.87 -1.84 -21.36
CA ALA A 183 9.69 -2.21 -22.76
C ALA A 183 10.77 -1.60 -23.66
N VAL A 184 11.16 -0.34 -23.42
CA VAL A 184 12.27 0.30 -24.15
C VAL A 184 13.58 -0.44 -23.92
N LYS A 185 13.92 -0.77 -22.67
CA LYS A 185 15.13 -1.54 -22.35
C LYS A 185 15.13 -2.93 -23.00
N MET A 186 13.96 -3.58 -23.07
CA MET A 186 13.81 -4.86 -23.77
C MET A 186 14.03 -4.72 -25.27
N ALA A 187 13.51 -3.66 -25.88
CA ALA A 187 13.72 -3.34 -27.30
C ALA A 187 15.20 -3.08 -27.61
N GLU A 188 15.89 -2.29 -26.77
CA GLU A 188 17.34 -2.05 -26.86
C GLU A 188 18.13 -3.36 -26.77
N ALA A 189 17.70 -4.29 -25.91
CA ALA A 189 18.31 -5.61 -25.77
C ALA A 189 17.97 -6.58 -26.92
N GLY A 190 17.18 -6.15 -27.91
CA GLY A 190 16.93 -6.89 -29.14
C GLY A 190 15.61 -7.68 -29.18
N CYS A 191 14.69 -7.45 -28.24
CA CYS A 191 13.32 -7.96 -28.36
C CYS A 191 12.64 -7.37 -29.62
N LYS A 192 11.93 -8.23 -30.36
CA LYS A 192 11.21 -7.84 -31.58
C LYS A 192 9.74 -7.55 -31.33
N PHE A 193 9.22 -8.08 -30.24
CA PHE A 193 7.84 -7.89 -29.84
C PHE A 193 7.78 -7.66 -28.33
N ILE A 194 6.81 -6.86 -27.89
CA ILE A 194 6.47 -6.63 -26.49
C ILE A 194 5.02 -7.06 -26.28
N THR A 195 4.83 -8.01 -25.38
CA THR A 195 3.53 -8.41 -24.88
C THR A 195 3.21 -7.61 -23.63
N VAL A 196 2.03 -6.98 -23.63
CA VAL A 196 1.53 -6.19 -22.51
C VAL A 196 0.39 -6.96 -21.84
N LEU A 197 0.62 -7.33 -20.58
CA LEU A 197 -0.35 -7.98 -19.71
C LEU A 197 -0.92 -6.93 -18.76
N GLY A 198 -2.02 -6.32 -19.19
CA GLY A 198 -2.71 -5.25 -18.50
C GLY A 198 -3.94 -4.81 -19.29
N VAL A 199 -4.43 -3.62 -19.00
CA VAL A 199 -5.58 -3.01 -19.69
C VAL A 199 -5.14 -2.22 -20.94
N ASP A 200 -6.10 -1.82 -21.77
CA ASP A 200 -5.81 -1.26 -23.10
C ASP A 200 -4.91 -0.01 -23.05
N PHE A 201 -5.18 0.94 -22.15
CA PHE A 201 -4.37 2.17 -22.06
C PHE A 201 -2.90 1.91 -21.69
N MET A 202 -2.61 0.81 -20.97
CA MET A 202 -1.22 0.45 -20.65
C MET A 202 -0.48 0.01 -21.90
N SER A 203 -1.17 -0.68 -22.81
CA SER A 203 -0.63 -1.10 -24.10
C SER A 203 -0.43 0.11 -25.02
N GLU A 204 -1.37 1.05 -25.02
CA GLU A 204 -1.24 2.34 -25.71
C GLU A 204 -0.01 3.11 -25.19
N ASN A 205 0.16 3.20 -23.88
CA ASN A 205 1.30 3.89 -23.26
C ASN A 205 2.64 3.25 -23.66
N VAL A 206 2.75 1.92 -23.60
CA VAL A 206 3.95 1.18 -24.04
C VAL A 206 4.27 1.48 -25.51
N ARG A 207 3.26 1.48 -26.39
CA ARG A 207 3.44 1.82 -27.80
C ARG A 207 3.96 3.25 -27.98
N ALA A 208 3.31 4.23 -27.34
CA ALA A 208 3.68 5.64 -27.46
C ALA A 208 5.13 5.90 -27.00
N ILE A 209 5.55 5.30 -25.89
CA ILE A 209 6.92 5.44 -25.36
C ILE A 209 7.96 4.75 -26.25
N LEU A 210 7.64 3.57 -26.80
CA LEU A 210 8.52 2.91 -27.77
C LEU A 210 8.68 3.73 -29.05
N ASP A 211 7.61 4.35 -29.55
CA ASP A 211 7.67 5.24 -30.72
C ASP A 211 8.55 6.46 -30.46
N GLN A 212 8.36 7.10 -29.30
CA GLN A 212 9.19 8.23 -28.88
C GLN A 212 10.68 7.84 -28.76
N ALA A 213 10.97 6.62 -28.29
CA ALA A 213 12.33 6.09 -28.18
C ALA A 213 12.92 5.59 -29.52
N GLY A 214 12.18 5.68 -30.64
CA GLY A 214 12.65 5.27 -31.96
C GLY A 214 12.48 3.79 -32.29
N PHE A 215 11.70 3.04 -31.49
CA PHE A 215 11.42 1.62 -31.66
C PHE A 215 10.05 1.34 -32.31
N GLY A 216 9.71 2.09 -33.36
CA GLY A 216 8.44 1.95 -34.10
C GLY A 216 8.22 0.57 -34.71
N GLU A 217 9.30 -0.14 -35.07
CA GLU A 217 9.27 -1.47 -35.69
C GLU A 217 9.02 -2.62 -34.70
N VAL A 218 9.15 -2.38 -33.39
CA VAL A 218 8.91 -3.41 -32.36
C VAL A 218 7.41 -3.60 -32.22
N GLY A 219 6.89 -4.81 -32.46
CA GLY A 219 5.43 -5.03 -32.35
C GLY A 219 4.96 -5.02 -30.89
N VAL A 220 3.87 -4.30 -30.60
CA VAL A 220 3.27 -4.25 -29.25
C VAL A 220 1.92 -4.95 -29.29
N TYR A 221 1.73 -5.95 -28.43
CA TYR A 221 0.51 -6.75 -28.37
C TYR A 221 -0.13 -6.69 -27.00
N ARG A 222 -1.43 -6.38 -26.98
CA ARG A 222 -2.32 -6.71 -25.86
C ARG A 222 -2.79 -8.16 -25.98
N MET A 223 -3.04 -8.81 -24.86
CA MET A 223 -3.28 -10.27 -24.81
C MET A 223 -4.75 -10.69 -24.99
N SER A 224 -5.61 -9.78 -25.47
CA SER A 224 -6.99 -10.10 -25.85
C SER A 224 -7.38 -9.38 -27.14
N ASN A 225 -8.23 -10.04 -27.94
CA ASN A 225 -8.88 -9.41 -29.07
C ASN A 225 -10.03 -8.49 -28.63
N GLU A 226 -10.63 -8.75 -27.47
CA GLU A 226 -11.67 -7.92 -26.86
C GLU A 226 -11.06 -6.74 -26.11
N ARG A 227 -11.80 -5.64 -25.96
CA ARG A 227 -11.34 -4.49 -25.17
C ARG A 227 -11.19 -4.88 -23.70
N ILE A 228 -10.06 -4.50 -23.10
CA ILE A 228 -9.80 -4.68 -21.68
C ILE A 228 -9.91 -3.31 -21.02
N GLY A 229 -11.07 -3.03 -20.43
CA GLY A 229 -11.41 -1.74 -19.84
C GLY A 229 -10.78 -1.47 -18.47
N CYS A 230 -10.94 -0.23 -18.02
CA CYS A 230 -10.60 0.22 -16.68
C CYS A 230 -11.65 1.24 -16.24
N SER A 231 -12.26 1.05 -15.07
CA SER A 231 -13.36 1.91 -14.57
C SER A 231 -12.95 3.39 -14.50
N LEU A 232 -11.70 3.66 -14.15
CA LEU A 232 -11.15 5.03 -14.12
C LEU A 232 -11.00 5.63 -15.52
N ALA A 233 -10.52 4.85 -16.49
CA ALA A 233 -10.37 5.33 -17.86
C ALA A 233 -11.73 5.60 -18.51
N GLU A 234 -12.74 4.78 -18.20
CA GLU A 234 -14.13 5.01 -18.60
C GLU A 234 -14.69 6.29 -17.97
N ALA A 235 -14.51 6.48 -16.65
CA ALA A 235 -14.92 7.70 -15.96
C ALA A 235 -14.31 8.97 -16.58
N ALA A 236 -13.03 8.94 -16.93
CA ALA A 236 -12.32 10.04 -17.58
C ALA A 236 -12.77 10.31 -19.02
N SER A 237 -13.51 9.38 -19.64
CA SER A 237 -14.04 9.52 -21.00
C SER A 237 -15.48 10.03 -21.01
N THR A 238 -16.07 10.30 -19.84
CA THR A 238 -17.46 10.76 -19.73
C THR A 238 -17.61 12.25 -20.06
N PRO A 239 -18.80 12.70 -20.52
CA PRO A 239 -19.11 14.12 -20.65
C PRO A 239 -18.97 14.89 -19.33
N ALA A 240 -19.19 14.23 -18.19
CA ALA A 240 -19.02 14.85 -16.86
C ALA A 240 -17.56 15.23 -16.59
N TYR A 241 -16.61 14.36 -16.95
CA TYR A 241 -15.19 14.67 -16.85
C TYR A 241 -14.78 15.80 -17.80
N MET A 242 -15.33 15.85 -19.01
CA MET A 242 -15.05 16.94 -19.95
C MET A 242 -15.61 18.28 -19.46
N ASN A 243 -16.78 18.30 -18.82
CA ASN A 243 -17.31 19.49 -18.16
C ASN A 243 -16.43 19.94 -16.99
N TYR A 244 -15.89 19.00 -16.22
CA TYR A 244 -14.92 19.29 -15.16
C TYR A 244 -13.65 19.97 -15.71
N LEU A 245 -13.10 19.48 -16.82
CA LEU A 245 -11.97 20.13 -17.52
C LEU A 245 -12.34 21.49 -18.14
N GLY A 246 -13.58 21.65 -18.61
CA GLY A 246 -14.10 22.93 -19.08
C GLY A 246 -14.18 23.99 -17.97
N ALA A 247 -14.50 23.60 -16.73
CA ALA A 247 -14.42 24.50 -15.58
C ALA A 247 -12.97 24.88 -15.26
N ALA A 248 -12.04 23.92 -15.40
CA ALA A 248 -10.61 24.14 -15.20
C ALA A 248 -10.02 25.15 -16.19
N SER A 249 -10.38 25.07 -17.47
CA SER A 249 -9.91 26.02 -18.50
C SER A 249 -10.41 27.45 -18.27
N GLY A 250 -11.54 27.62 -17.59
CA GLY A 250 -12.09 28.92 -17.20
C GLY A 250 -11.36 29.62 -16.04
N SER A 251 -10.42 28.94 -15.36
CA SER A 251 -9.76 29.44 -14.14
C SER A 251 -8.21 29.54 -14.24
N PRO A 252 -7.63 30.17 -15.28
CA PRO A 252 -6.18 30.21 -15.45
C PRO A 252 -5.48 31.03 -14.33
N PRO A 253 -4.25 30.66 -13.92
CA PRO A 253 -3.49 29.51 -14.41
C PRO A 253 -4.02 28.19 -13.82
N SER A 254 -4.33 27.23 -14.69
CA SER A 254 -4.79 25.89 -14.32
C SER A 254 -3.83 24.83 -14.85
N LEU A 255 -3.56 23.81 -14.05
CA LEU A 255 -2.85 22.61 -14.45
C LEU A 255 -3.74 21.41 -14.15
N HIS A 256 -3.95 20.59 -15.15
CA HIS A 256 -4.59 19.31 -15.01
C HIS A 256 -3.55 18.23 -14.72
N VAL A 257 -3.63 17.61 -13.54
CA VAL A 257 -2.79 16.48 -13.13
C VAL A 257 -3.62 15.21 -13.33
N ILE A 258 -3.42 14.55 -14.47
CA ILE A 258 -4.18 13.36 -14.84
C ILE A 258 -3.47 12.10 -14.34
N TYR A 259 -4.23 11.19 -13.75
CA TYR A 259 -3.71 9.89 -13.36
C TYR A 259 -3.47 9.01 -14.60
N ILE A 260 -2.42 8.19 -14.57
CA ILE A 260 -2.01 7.34 -15.69
C ILE A 260 -3.13 6.40 -16.15
N ASN A 261 -4.03 6.01 -15.24
CA ASN A 261 -5.17 5.11 -15.46
C ASN A 261 -6.29 5.78 -16.29
N THR A 262 -5.93 6.27 -17.47
CA THR A 262 -6.75 7.00 -18.45
C THR A 262 -6.25 6.67 -19.85
N SER A 263 -7.10 6.76 -20.88
CA SER A 263 -6.67 6.51 -22.27
C SER A 263 -5.71 7.60 -22.78
N LEU A 264 -4.93 7.31 -23.82
CA LEU A 264 -4.12 8.35 -24.48
C LEU A 264 -5.01 9.42 -25.14
N GLU A 265 -6.16 9.02 -25.68
CA GLU A 265 -7.14 9.94 -26.28
C GLU A 265 -7.63 10.98 -25.27
N THR A 266 -8.04 10.53 -24.06
CA THR A 266 -8.45 11.45 -22.99
C THR A 266 -7.33 12.38 -22.59
N LYS A 267 -6.08 11.90 -22.49
CA LYS A 267 -4.92 12.74 -22.18
C LYS A 267 -4.69 13.82 -23.24
N ALA A 268 -4.79 13.46 -24.52
CA ALA A 268 -4.61 14.40 -25.63
C ALA A 268 -5.71 15.48 -25.64
N TYR A 269 -6.98 15.08 -25.51
CA TYR A 269 -8.10 16.01 -25.44
C TYR A 269 -8.01 16.92 -24.21
N ALA A 270 -7.65 16.37 -23.06
CA ALA A 270 -7.44 17.16 -21.85
C ALA A 270 -6.34 18.20 -22.03
N HIS A 271 -5.22 17.83 -22.67
CA HIS A 271 -4.09 18.74 -22.93
C HIS A 271 -4.46 19.89 -23.86
N GLU A 272 -5.37 19.68 -24.82
CA GLU A 272 -5.89 20.73 -25.69
C GLU A 272 -6.69 21.79 -24.90
N LEU A 273 -7.43 21.37 -23.87
CA LEU A 273 -8.25 22.26 -23.05
C LEU A 273 -7.49 22.97 -21.93
N VAL A 274 -6.62 22.22 -21.24
CA VAL A 274 -5.87 22.68 -20.07
C VAL A 274 -4.50 22.02 -20.09
N PRO A 275 -3.40 22.74 -19.84
CA PRO A 275 -2.08 22.12 -19.68
C PRO A 275 -2.18 20.88 -18.79
N THR A 276 -1.83 19.73 -19.35
CA THR A 276 -2.04 18.43 -18.71
C THR A 276 -0.71 17.72 -18.48
N ILE A 277 -0.48 17.25 -17.26
CA ILE A 277 0.65 16.41 -16.87
C ILE A 277 0.14 15.07 -16.34
N THR A 278 0.78 13.97 -16.76
CA THR A 278 0.42 12.62 -16.29
C THR A 278 1.17 12.27 -15.00
N CYS A 279 0.51 11.60 -14.05
CA CYS A 279 1.07 11.14 -12.80
C CYS A 279 0.72 9.67 -12.50
N THR A 280 1.42 9.07 -11.53
CA THR A 280 1.10 7.79 -10.88
C THR A 280 0.81 8.00 -9.39
N SER A 281 0.29 6.99 -8.70
CA SER A 281 0.15 7.00 -7.25
C SER A 281 1.50 7.23 -6.53
N SER A 282 2.62 6.83 -7.14
CA SER A 282 3.97 7.03 -6.59
C SER A 282 4.50 8.46 -6.69
N ASN A 283 4.02 9.29 -7.64
CA ASN A 283 4.57 10.63 -7.86
C ASN A 283 3.54 11.76 -7.77
N VAL A 284 2.23 11.48 -7.67
CA VAL A 284 1.18 12.50 -7.71
C VAL A 284 1.37 13.64 -6.69
N VAL A 285 1.78 13.31 -5.46
CA VAL A 285 2.06 14.30 -4.41
C VAL A 285 3.20 15.23 -4.83
N GLN A 286 4.31 14.67 -5.31
CA GLN A 286 5.47 15.43 -5.76
C GLN A 286 5.15 16.28 -6.98
N THR A 287 4.40 15.73 -7.95
CA THR A 287 3.95 16.46 -9.15
C THR A 287 3.13 17.69 -8.78
N ILE A 288 2.17 17.55 -7.85
CA ILE A 288 1.32 18.67 -7.42
C ILE A 288 2.14 19.74 -6.68
N LEU A 289 2.97 19.34 -5.71
CA LEU A 289 3.81 20.26 -4.95
C LEU A 289 4.79 20.99 -5.87
N GLN A 290 5.51 20.26 -6.72
CA GLN A 290 6.48 20.83 -7.64
C GLN A 290 5.86 21.84 -8.61
N ALA A 291 4.68 21.52 -9.16
CA ALA A 291 3.96 22.43 -10.04
C ALA A 291 3.48 23.70 -9.29
N PHE A 292 2.93 23.54 -8.09
CA PHE A 292 2.43 24.65 -7.27
C PHE A 292 3.56 25.58 -6.80
N ALA A 293 4.77 25.04 -6.58
CA ALA A 293 5.95 25.85 -6.29
C ALA A 293 6.47 26.64 -7.50
N GLN A 294 6.31 26.11 -8.72
CA GLN A 294 6.85 26.70 -9.94
C GLN A 294 5.89 27.70 -10.62
N ILE A 295 4.58 27.51 -10.47
CA ILE A 295 3.57 28.31 -11.15
C ILE A 295 2.82 29.15 -10.11
N PRO A 296 3.05 30.48 -10.07
CA PRO A 296 2.31 31.36 -9.18
C PRO A 296 0.81 31.27 -9.41
N ASP A 297 0.04 31.30 -8.33
CA ASP A 297 -1.43 31.31 -8.36
C ASP A 297 -2.12 30.11 -9.03
N LEU A 298 -1.40 28.98 -9.15
CA LEU A 298 -1.87 27.78 -9.82
C LEU A 298 -3.13 27.17 -9.18
N ASN A 299 -4.14 26.90 -10.02
CA ASN A 299 -5.24 25.98 -9.71
C ASN A 299 -4.89 24.58 -10.20
N VAL A 300 -4.87 23.62 -9.30
CA VAL A 300 -4.56 22.22 -9.59
C VAL A 300 -5.86 21.45 -9.75
N TRP A 301 -6.02 20.75 -10.86
CA TRP A 301 -7.19 19.94 -11.16
C TRP A 301 -6.74 18.48 -11.30
N TYR A 302 -7.15 17.61 -10.38
CA TYR A 302 -6.74 16.21 -10.35
C TYR A 302 -7.88 15.27 -10.74
N GLY A 303 -7.57 14.18 -11.47
CA GLY A 303 -8.53 13.13 -11.75
C GLY A 303 -7.93 11.92 -12.48
N PRO A 304 -8.74 10.89 -12.78
CA PRO A 304 -10.18 10.79 -12.52
C PRO A 304 -10.53 10.12 -11.18
N ASP A 305 -9.56 9.71 -10.36
CA ASP A 305 -9.85 8.93 -9.15
C ASP A 305 -10.32 9.82 -7.98
N SER A 306 -11.60 9.72 -7.61
CA SER A 306 -12.20 10.49 -6.53
C SER A 306 -11.59 10.21 -5.16
N TYR A 307 -11.26 8.94 -4.88
CA TYR A 307 -10.68 8.56 -3.59
C TYR A 307 -9.26 9.07 -3.48
N MET A 308 -8.43 8.88 -4.52
CA MET A 308 -7.07 9.43 -4.52
C MET A 308 -7.10 10.95 -4.41
N GLY A 309 -8.01 11.65 -5.10
CA GLY A 309 -8.16 13.10 -4.99
C GLY A 309 -8.52 13.55 -3.56
N ALA A 310 -9.49 12.89 -2.93
CA ALA A 310 -9.87 13.16 -1.55
C ALA A 310 -8.73 12.88 -0.56
N ASN A 311 -8.01 11.77 -0.77
CA ASN A 311 -6.89 11.33 0.06
C ASN A 311 -5.68 12.26 -0.07
N ILE A 312 -5.38 12.78 -1.26
CA ILE A 312 -4.37 13.83 -1.47
C ILE A 312 -4.76 15.10 -0.71
N SER A 313 -6.02 15.55 -0.82
CA SER A 313 -6.51 16.70 -0.07
C SER A 313 -6.35 16.50 1.44
N LYS A 314 -6.70 15.32 1.95
CA LYS A 314 -6.55 14.96 3.36
C LYS A 314 -5.08 14.91 3.80
N LEU A 315 -4.20 14.39 2.94
CA LEU A 315 -2.75 14.37 3.19
C LEU A 315 -2.21 15.80 3.32
N PHE A 316 -2.56 16.69 2.40
CA PHE A 316 -2.15 18.10 2.48
C PHE A 316 -2.74 18.82 3.70
N GLN A 317 -3.98 18.52 4.09
CA GLN A 317 -4.53 19.02 5.35
C GLN A 317 -3.68 18.59 6.56
N GLN A 318 -3.22 17.34 6.60
CA GLN A 318 -2.34 16.89 7.67
C GLN A 318 -0.97 17.56 7.62
N MET A 319 -0.43 17.82 6.43
CA MET A 319 0.83 18.55 6.26
C MET A 319 0.76 19.97 6.85
N THR A 320 -0.41 20.60 6.90
CA THR A 320 -0.54 21.92 7.57
C THR A 320 -0.28 21.90 9.09
N MET A 321 -0.29 20.71 9.70
CA MET A 321 -0.03 20.47 11.12
C MET A 321 1.38 19.92 11.39
N MET A 322 2.18 19.72 10.33
CA MET A 322 3.58 19.31 10.42
C MET A 322 4.48 20.53 10.67
N SER A 323 5.68 20.30 11.19
CA SER A 323 6.71 21.34 11.22
C SER A 323 7.23 21.66 9.82
N ASP A 324 7.74 22.87 9.62
CA ASP A 324 8.25 23.29 8.31
C ASP A 324 9.45 22.43 7.86
N GLU A 325 10.26 21.94 8.80
CA GLU A 325 11.34 21.00 8.53
C GLU A 325 10.83 19.67 7.94
N GLU A 326 9.76 19.12 8.53
CA GLU A 326 9.16 17.87 8.03
C GLU A 326 8.49 18.06 6.66
N ILE A 327 7.93 19.24 6.39
CA ILE A 327 7.38 19.57 5.07
C ILE A 327 8.50 19.71 4.04
N ALA A 328 9.62 20.35 4.42
CA ALA A 328 10.79 20.50 3.55
C ALA A 328 11.45 19.15 3.20
N GLU A 329 11.39 18.15 4.07
CA GLU A 329 11.79 16.77 3.76
C GLU A 329 10.92 16.13 2.66
N ILE A 330 9.63 16.51 2.58
CA ILE A 330 8.74 16.06 1.50
C ILE A 330 9.02 16.84 0.22
N HIS A 331 9.07 18.17 0.31
CA HIS A 331 9.40 19.03 -0.82
C HIS A 331 10.04 20.34 -0.34
N PRO A 332 11.28 20.66 -0.75
CA PRO A 332 12.09 21.73 -0.14
C PRO A 332 11.55 23.16 -0.35
N ALA A 333 10.67 23.36 -1.33
CA ALA A 333 10.05 24.66 -1.61
C ALA A 333 8.74 24.91 -0.83
N HIS A 334 8.31 23.99 0.04
CA HIS A 334 7.06 24.11 0.77
C HIS A 334 7.25 24.21 2.28
N ASN A 335 6.31 24.91 2.90
CA ASN A 335 6.11 25.08 4.34
C ASN A 335 4.61 25.07 4.66
N GLY A 336 4.24 25.17 5.94
CA GLY A 336 2.83 25.10 6.37
C GLY A 336 1.93 26.14 5.70
N ASP A 337 2.42 27.35 5.46
CA ASP A 337 1.67 28.43 4.80
C ASP A 337 1.41 28.15 3.31
N SER A 338 2.44 27.67 2.60
CA SER A 338 2.31 27.31 1.19
C SER A 338 1.28 26.17 1.00
N ILE A 339 1.27 25.17 1.88
CA ILE A 339 0.30 24.07 1.84
C ILE A 339 -1.12 24.59 2.15
N ARG A 340 -1.26 25.48 3.14
CA ARG A 340 -2.56 26.15 3.42
C ARG A 340 -3.08 26.91 2.20
N SER A 341 -2.19 27.54 1.42
CA SER A 341 -2.56 28.26 0.20
C SER A 341 -2.90 27.34 -0.99
N LEU A 342 -2.33 26.11 -1.02
CA LEU A 342 -2.62 25.09 -2.03
C LEU A 342 -4.01 24.47 -1.87
N LEU A 343 -4.42 24.16 -0.63
CA LEU A 343 -5.68 23.47 -0.34
C LEU A 343 -6.93 24.06 -1.03
N PRO A 344 -7.21 25.39 -0.98
CA PRO A 344 -8.37 25.96 -1.66
C PRO A 344 -8.27 25.96 -3.19
N ARG A 345 -7.08 25.74 -3.75
CA ARG A 345 -6.79 25.70 -5.19
C ARG A 345 -6.62 24.28 -5.72
N LEU A 346 -6.75 23.27 -4.86
CA LEU A 346 -6.75 21.86 -5.24
C LEU A 346 -8.19 21.40 -5.49
N HIS A 347 -8.51 21.24 -6.75
CA HIS A 347 -9.76 20.66 -7.24
C HIS A 347 -9.52 19.21 -7.65
N TYR A 348 -10.46 18.32 -7.38
CA TYR A 348 -10.40 16.95 -7.87
C TYR A 348 -11.77 16.48 -8.35
N TYR A 349 -11.75 15.62 -9.37
CA TYR A 349 -12.95 14.99 -9.91
C TYR A 349 -13.61 14.08 -8.87
N GLN A 350 -14.94 14.08 -8.82
CA GLN A 350 -15.72 13.42 -7.76
C GLN A 350 -16.44 12.16 -8.23
N ASP A 351 -16.39 11.82 -9.52
CA ASP A 351 -17.20 10.75 -10.12
C ASP A 351 -16.36 9.72 -10.89
N GLY A 352 -15.23 9.29 -10.31
CA GLY A 352 -14.44 8.18 -10.84
C GLY A 352 -13.88 7.33 -9.72
N THR A 353 -14.11 6.02 -9.77
CA THR A 353 -13.61 5.10 -8.74
C THR A 353 -12.98 3.87 -9.37
N CYS A 354 -11.92 3.38 -8.73
CA CYS A 354 -11.34 2.08 -9.04
C CYS A 354 -12.17 0.99 -8.35
N ILE A 355 -12.83 0.12 -9.12
CA ILE A 355 -13.71 -0.92 -8.57
C ILE A 355 -12.96 -1.90 -7.64
N VAL A 356 -11.66 -2.13 -7.91
CA VAL A 356 -10.81 -2.99 -7.08
C VAL A 356 -10.61 -2.38 -5.71
N HIS A 357 -10.27 -1.10 -5.64
CA HIS A 357 -10.02 -0.41 -4.37
C HIS A 357 -11.31 -0.04 -3.63
N HIS A 358 -12.44 0.10 -4.32
CA HIS A 358 -13.74 0.38 -3.70
C HIS A 358 -14.16 -0.69 -2.68
N LEU A 359 -13.66 -1.92 -2.80
CA LEU A 359 -13.94 -3.02 -1.88
C LEU A 359 -13.40 -2.80 -0.47
N PHE A 360 -12.43 -1.89 -0.27
CA PHE A 360 -11.84 -1.59 1.04
C PHE A 360 -12.64 -0.54 1.84
N GLY A 361 -13.97 -0.63 1.77
CA GLY A 361 -14.88 0.29 2.45
C GLY A 361 -15.13 -0.06 3.92
N HIS A 362 -16.25 0.43 4.44
CA HIS A 362 -16.59 0.44 5.86
C HIS A 362 -16.51 -0.93 6.54
N GLU A 363 -17.08 -1.97 5.92
CA GLU A 363 -17.10 -3.33 6.47
C GLU A 363 -15.69 -3.89 6.68
N VAL A 364 -14.76 -3.58 5.77
CA VAL A 364 -13.36 -3.99 5.88
C VAL A 364 -12.68 -3.26 7.03
N VAL A 365 -12.91 -1.95 7.15
CA VAL A 365 -12.32 -1.11 8.22
C VAL A 365 -12.83 -1.52 9.60
N GLU A 366 -14.12 -1.81 9.74
CA GLU A 366 -14.71 -2.30 11.00
C GLU A 366 -14.03 -3.61 11.43
N LYS A 367 -13.92 -4.57 10.51
CA LYS A 367 -13.24 -5.85 10.74
C LYS A 367 -11.76 -5.69 11.12
N ILE A 368 -11.05 -4.72 10.52
CA ILE A 368 -9.67 -4.41 10.90
C ILE A 368 -9.60 -3.87 12.33
N ASN A 369 -10.46 -2.92 12.69
CA ASN A 369 -10.49 -2.34 14.04
C ASN A 369 -10.78 -3.39 15.12
N GLU A 370 -11.67 -4.33 14.82
CA GLU A 370 -12.03 -5.39 15.74
C GLU A 370 -10.91 -6.44 15.91
N MET A 371 -10.35 -6.92 14.80
CA MET A 371 -9.50 -8.12 14.80
C MET A 371 -8.03 -7.90 14.47
N TYR A 372 -7.69 -6.82 13.78
CA TYR A 372 -6.35 -6.59 13.24
C TYR A 372 -5.80 -5.20 13.63
N CYS A 373 -6.31 -4.59 14.70
CA CYS A 373 -5.88 -3.29 15.18
C CYS A 373 -4.43 -3.26 15.70
N ASP A 374 -3.86 -4.44 16.00
CA ASP A 374 -2.46 -4.68 16.37
C ASP A 374 -1.57 -5.08 15.17
N ALA A 375 -2.13 -5.17 13.95
CA ALA A 375 -1.39 -5.49 12.75
C ALA A 375 -0.77 -4.23 12.11
N PHE A 376 0.26 -4.43 11.30
CA PHE A 376 0.74 -3.40 10.40
C PHE A 376 -0.28 -3.12 9.30
N LEU A 377 -0.71 -1.87 9.16
CA LEU A 377 -1.73 -1.49 8.18
C LEU A 377 -1.09 -0.79 6.99
N THR A 378 -1.34 -1.34 5.80
CA THR A 378 -0.85 -0.77 4.54
C THR A 378 -2.04 -0.37 3.68
N ALA A 379 -1.97 0.77 2.99
CA ALA A 379 -3.05 1.21 2.12
C ALA A 379 -2.53 1.91 0.86
N HIS A 380 -3.18 1.62 -0.27
CA HIS A 380 -2.98 2.36 -1.51
C HIS A 380 -3.66 3.73 -1.44
N LEU A 381 -3.21 4.72 -2.24
CA LEU A 381 -3.87 6.03 -2.29
C LEU A 381 -5.30 6.00 -2.86
N GLU A 382 -5.65 4.96 -3.61
CA GLU A 382 -6.98 4.79 -4.24
C GLU A 382 -8.05 4.20 -3.28
N VAL A 383 -7.69 3.82 -2.04
CA VAL A 383 -8.67 3.23 -1.12
C VAL A 383 -9.69 4.27 -0.62
N PRO A 384 -10.91 3.84 -0.23
CA PRO A 384 -11.88 4.69 0.44
C PRO A 384 -11.30 5.43 1.65
N GLY A 385 -11.84 6.63 1.91
CA GLY A 385 -11.31 7.55 2.92
C GLY A 385 -11.23 6.97 4.34
N GLU A 386 -12.11 6.04 4.70
CA GLU A 386 -12.05 5.31 5.96
C GLU A 386 -10.81 4.42 6.09
N MET A 387 -10.48 3.63 5.06
CA MET A 387 -9.28 2.79 5.05
C MET A 387 -8.01 3.63 4.99
N PHE A 388 -8.02 4.72 4.20
CA PHE A 388 -6.93 5.69 4.16
C PHE A 388 -6.68 6.29 5.54
N SER A 389 -7.73 6.75 6.22
CA SER A 389 -7.63 7.37 7.55
C SER A 389 -7.10 6.39 8.60
N LEU A 390 -7.56 5.14 8.55
CA LEU A 390 -7.10 4.07 9.42
C LEU A 390 -5.60 3.79 9.24
N ALA A 391 -5.16 3.63 7.99
CA ALA A 391 -3.75 3.39 7.66
C ALA A 391 -2.86 4.60 7.97
N MET A 392 -3.36 5.83 7.78
CA MET A 392 -2.65 7.06 8.19
C MET A 392 -2.49 7.15 9.71
N GLU A 393 -3.51 6.77 10.48
CA GLU A 393 -3.39 6.69 11.93
C GLU A 393 -2.36 5.62 12.32
N ALA A 394 -2.36 4.45 11.69
CA ALA A 394 -1.33 3.43 11.91
C ALA A 394 0.08 3.91 11.53
N LYS A 395 0.22 4.68 10.43
CA LYS A 395 1.48 5.30 10.01
C LYS A 395 2.04 6.24 11.06
N ARG A 396 1.21 7.10 11.68
CA ARG A 396 1.63 7.97 12.81
C ARG A 396 2.19 7.16 13.99
N ARG A 397 1.67 5.95 14.17
CA ARG A 397 2.06 5.00 15.22
C ARG A 397 3.32 4.18 14.87
N GLY A 398 3.88 4.35 13.68
CA GLY A 398 4.95 3.50 13.15
C GLY A 398 4.47 2.10 12.71
N MET A 399 3.15 1.88 12.73
CA MET A 399 2.49 0.60 12.44
C MET A 399 1.81 0.61 11.07
N GLY A 400 2.16 1.52 10.16
CA GLY A 400 1.54 1.54 8.85
C GLY A 400 2.23 2.39 7.80
N VAL A 401 1.73 2.27 6.57
CA VAL A 401 2.17 3.02 5.40
C VAL A 401 1.00 3.32 4.49
N VAL A 402 1.05 4.48 3.84
CA VAL A 402 0.12 4.87 2.79
C VAL A 402 0.92 5.37 1.61
N GLY A 403 0.63 4.87 0.41
CA GLY A 403 1.35 5.23 -0.81
C GLY A 403 1.05 4.32 -1.99
N SER A 404 2.01 4.19 -2.90
CA SER A 404 1.97 3.23 -4.01
C SER A 404 2.20 1.78 -3.55
N THR A 405 1.93 0.83 -4.44
CA THR A 405 2.30 -0.59 -4.32
C THR A 405 3.76 -0.78 -3.90
N GLN A 406 4.68 -0.02 -4.51
CA GLN A 406 6.11 -0.03 -4.17
C GLN A 406 6.37 0.44 -2.73
N ASN A 407 5.69 1.52 -2.27
CA ASN A 407 5.84 1.98 -0.89
C ASN A 407 5.37 0.94 0.13
N ILE A 408 4.29 0.20 -0.20
CA ILE A 408 3.79 -0.90 0.62
C ILE A 408 4.83 -2.03 0.69
N LEU A 409 5.39 -2.45 -0.44
CA LEU A 409 6.40 -3.51 -0.50
C LEU A 409 7.66 -3.16 0.29
N ASP A 410 8.17 -1.93 0.14
CA ASP A 410 9.38 -1.48 0.84
C ASP A 410 9.17 -1.39 2.35
N PHE A 411 7.99 -0.93 2.78
CA PHE A 411 7.63 -0.93 4.20
C PHE A 411 7.62 -2.34 4.79
N ILE A 412 7.04 -3.33 4.08
CA ILE A 412 7.03 -4.73 4.53
C ILE A 412 8.45 -5.27 4.62
N LYS A 413 9.27 -5.08 3.58
CA LYS A 413 10.69 -5.50 3.57
C LYS A 413 11.46 -4.90 4.74
N GLN A 414 11.28 -3.60 5.00
CA GLN A 414 11.93 -2.92 6.11
C GLN A 414 11.54 -3.52 7.46
N ARG A 415 10.24 -3.73 7.72
CA ARG A 415 9.76 -4.32 8.99
C ARG A 415 10.26 -5.75 9.17
N VAL A 416 10.28 -6.56 8.10
CA VAL A 416 10.82 -7.92 8.13
C VAL A 416 12.32 -7.92 8.39
N GLN A 417 13.08 -7.04 7.73
CA GLN A 417 14.52 -6.92 7.96
C GLN A 417 14.83 -6.49 9.40
N GLU A 418 14.10 -5.50 9.93
CA GLU A 418 14.25 -5.07 11.32
C GLU A 418 13.95 -6.18 12.34
N ALA A 419 13.02 -7.10 12.03
CA ALA A 419 12.76 -8.27 12.87
C ALA A 419 13.88 -9.31 12.75
N LEU A 420 14.42 -9.53 11.55
CA LEU A 420 15.55 -10.44 11.32
C LEU A 420 16.82 -9.95 12.01
N ASP A 421 17.08 -8.63 12.00
CA ASP A 421 18.26 -8.04 12.63
C ASP A 421 18.24 -8.18 14.17
N ARG A 422 17.05 -8.35 14.77
CA ARG A 422 16.90 -8.60 16.21
C ARG A 422 17.11 -10.06 16.61
N ASP A 423 17.11 -10.98 15.64
CA ASP A 423 17.23 -12.42 15.86
C ASP A 423 16.20 -12.97 16.87
N VAL A 424 14.95 -12.53 16.74
CA VAL A 424 13.84 -13.01 17.57
C VAL A 424 12.79 -13.68 16.70
N ASN A 425 12.24 -14.81 17.19
CA ASN A 425 11.14 -15.49 16.53
C ASN A 425 9.83 -14.67 16.69
N ASP A 426 9.63 -13.72 15.77
CA ASP A 426 8.50 -12.80 15.79
C ASP A 426 7.42 -13.15 14.76
N HIS A 427 6.17 -12.82 15.07
CA HIS A 427 5.04 -13.04 14.19
C HIS A 427 4.44 -11.71 13.72
N LEU A 428 5.04 -11.15 12.67
CA LEU A 428 4.57 -9.91 12.05
C LEU A 428 3.29 -10.17 11.23
N ARG A 429 2.26 -9.35 11.47
CA ARG A 429 1.00 -9.39 10.73
C ARG A 429 0.83 -8.12 9.93
N PHE A 430 0.52 -8.24 8.64
CA PHE A 430 0.29 -7.13 7.72
C PHE A 430 -1.12 -7.24 7.12
N VAL A 431 -1.86 -6.15 7.12
CA VAL A 431 -3.11 -6.01 6.38
C VAL A 431 -2.84 -5.20 5.11
N LEU A 432 -3.26 -5.76 3.97
CA LEU A 432 -3.05 -5.18 2.65
C LEU A 432 -4.30 -4.45 2.19
N GLY A 433 -4.29 -3.11 2.22
CA GLY A 433 -5.30 -2.24 1.62
C GLY A 433 -4.95 -1.89 0.18
N THR A 434 -4.72 -2.90 -0.66
CA THR A 434 -4.35 -2.79 -2.08
C THR A 434 -4.79 -4.06 -2.78
N GLU A 435 -4.67 -4.13 -4.10
CA GLU A 435 -4.98 -5.32 -4.88
C GLU A 435 -4.21 -6.58 -4.43
N SER A 436 -4.82 -7.73 -4.66
CA SER A 436 -4.29 -9.03 -4.24
C SER A 436 -3.12 -9.53 -5.07
N GLY A 437 -2.91 -8.98 -6.27
CA GLY A 437 -1.78 -9.36 -7.12
C GLY A 437 -0.42 -9.02 -6.49
N MET A 438 -0.37 -8.03 -5.59
CA MET A 438 0.82 -7.71 -4.80
C MET A 438 1.31 -8.86 -3.91
N VAL A 439 0.44 -9.83 -3.59
CA VAL A 439 0.77 -10.95 -2.71
C VAL A 439 1.95 -11.76 -3.22
N THR A 440 2.02 -12.04 -4.52
CA THR A 440 3.14 -12.82 -5.11
C THR A 440 4.47 -12.08 -4.95
N SER A 441 4.50 -10.78 -5.25
CA SER A 441 5.68 -9.93 -5.09
C SER A 441 6.13 -9.83 -3.63
N ILE A 442 5.19 -9.68 -2.70
CA ILE A 442 5.46 -9.66 -1.25
C ILE A 442 6.04 -11.00 -0.81
N VAL A 443 5.42 -12.12 -1.18
CA VAL A 443 5.88 -13.46 -0.83
C VAL A 443 7.30 -13.70 -1.33
N ALA A 444 7.58 -13.37 -2.59
CA ALA A 444 8.90 -13.53 -3.18
C ALA A 444 9.97 -12.72 -2.44
N ALA A 445 9.67 -11.44 -2.16
CA ALA A 445 10.56 -10.56 -1.43
C ALA A 445 10.85 -11.03 0.01
N VAL A 446 9.80 -11.38 0.77
CA VAL A 446 9.94 -11.84 2.16
C VAL A 446 10.71 -13.15 2.23
N ARG A 447 10.44 -14.11 1.32
CA ARG A 447 11.20 -15.36 1.26
C ARG A 447 12.68 -15.15 0.95
N HIS A 448 12.99 -14.24 0.03
CA HIS A 448 14.36 -13.91 -0.29
C HIS A 448 15.12 -13.42 0.96
N LEU A 449 14.51 -12.53 1.74
CA LEU A 449 15.07 -12.06 3.02
C LEU A 449 15.28 -13.21 4.00
N LEU A 450 14.25 -14.03 4.25
CA LEU A 450 14.32 -15.16 5.19
C LEU A 450 15.40 -16.20 4.82
N LEU A 451 15.58 -16.49 3.52
CA LEU A 451 16.58 -17.46 3.05
C LEU A 451 18.01 -16.90 3.07
N SER A 452 18.17 -15.60 2.85
CA SER A 452 19.48 -14.93 2.91
C SER A 452 20.08 -14.94 4.32
N THR A 453 19.25 -14.85 5.37
CA THR A 453 19.69 -14.95 6.77
C THR A 453 20.12 -16.37 7.13
N LYS A 454 19.32 -17.39 6.78
CA LYS A 454 19.65 -18.82 7.03
C LYS A 454 21.00 -19.24 6.42
N SER A 455 21.37 -18.68 5.26
CA SER A 455 22.64 -18.98 4.59
C SER A 455 23.83 -18.30 5.28
N SER A 456 23.65 -17.09 5.84
CA SER A 456 24.65 -16.40 6.66
C SER A 456 24.90 -17.10 8.00
N GLU A 457 23.86 -17.64 8.64
CA GLU A 457 23.98 -18.42 9.88
C GLU A 457 24.72 -19.76 9.67
N LYS A 458 24.42 -20.48 8.59
CA LYS A 458 25.16 -21.71 8.25
C LYS A 458 26.64 -21.45 8.00
N ALA A 459 26.98 -20.34 7.33
CA ALA A 459 28.37 -19.96 7.09
C ALA A 459 29.13 -19.58 8.38
N LYS A 460 28.44 -19.05 9.41
CA LYS A 460 29.03 -18.74 10.72
C LYS A 460 29.17 -19.97 11.63
N GLY A 461 28.37 -21.02 11.42
CA GLY A 461 28.42 -22.26 12.20
C GLY A 461 29.50 -23.27 11.76
N GLU A 462 30.16 -23.04 10.61
CA GLU A 462 31.21 -23.89 10.05
C GLU A 462 32.64 -23.33 10.22
N CYS A 463 32.81 -22.21 10.93
CA CYS A 463 34.13 -21.63 11.28
C CYS A 463 34.56 -21.93 12.71
#